data_AF-A0A2H0VV81-F1
#
_entry.id   AF-A0A2H0VV81-F1
#
_cell.length_a   1.000
_cell.length_b   1.000
_cell.length_c   1.000
_cell.angle_alpha   90.00
_cell.angle_beta   90.00
_cell.angle_gamma   90.00
#
_symmetry.space_group_name_H-M   'P 1'
#
loop_
_entity.id
_entity.type
_entity.pdbx_description
1 polymer ?
#
loop_
_entity_poly.entity_id
_entity_poly.type
_entity_poly.pdbx_seq_one_letter_code
_entity_poly.pdbx_strand_id
1 'polypeptide(L)'
;RVKEKETIIDSVLYEQTPLFSLDRAKELIQFILQKLRRSERIESLEGNFFGAIDLYQIVKLHLLRSSKSALCQLDWDAKITEVMQQLRIPTPCLLIFADTNWAGWFFGFVKNPTTGHLELWRVNRNATQGFPMTDWKEWLSQKNSSRWVLLSVAKEYNE
;
A
#
# COMPACT_ATOMS: atom_id res chain seq x y z
N ARG A 1 13.43 2.37 -33.54
CA ARG A 1 13.23 2.49 -32.08
C ARG A 1 11.95 1.73 -31.73
N VAL A 2 12.07 0.55 -31.13
CA VAL A 2 10.91 -0.16 -30.58
C VAL A 2 10.34 0.75 -29.49
N LYS A 3 9.06 1.15 -29.56
CA LYS A 3 8.40 1.79 -28.43
C LYS A 3 8.37 0.74 -27.32
N GLU A 4 9.17 0.92 -26.28
CA GLU A 4 9.00 0.14 -25.06
C GLU A 4 7.54 0.27 -24.63
N LYS A 5 6.88 -0.88 -24.50
CA LYS A 5 5.50 -0.95 -24.07
C LYS A 5 5.51 -0.54 -22.60
N GLU A 6 5.07 0.68 -22.30
CA GLU A 6 4.97 1.13 -20.90
C GLU A 6 4.09 0.13 -20.16
N THR A 7 4.71 -0.63 -19.25
CA THR A 7 3.98 -1.53 -18.36
C THR A 7 3.55 -0.70 -17.17
N ILE A 8 2.33 -0.19 -17.24
CA ILE A 8 1.70 0.54 -16.14
C ILE A 8 1.22 -0.49 -15.14
N ILE A 9 1.77 -0.44 -13.92
CA ILE A 9 1.18 -1.14 -12.79
C ILE A 9 0.13 -0.19 -12.23
N ASP A 10 -1.14 -0.58 -12.33
CA ASP A 10 -2.22 0.18 -11.73
C ASP A 10 -2.36 -0.15 -10.24
N SER A 11 -3.21 0.62 -9.57
CA SER A 11 -3.52 0.41 -8.15
C SER A 11 -4.07 -1.00 -7.89
N VAL A 12 -4.83 -1.56 -8.83
CA VAL A 12 -5.45 -2.89 -8.67
C VAL A 12 -4.37 -3.96 -8.59
N LEU A 13 -3.42 -3.98 -9.52
CA LEU A 13 -2.32 -4.93 -9.50
C LEU A 13 -1.45 -4.76 -8.26
N TYR A 14 -1.20 -3.53 -7.83
CA TYR A 14 -0.45 -3.23 -6.61
C TYR A 14 -1.15 -3.77 -5.35
N GLU A 15 -2.46 -3.57 -5.22
CA GLU A 15 -3.24 -3.89 -4.01
C GLU A 15 -3.63 -5.38 -3.95
N GLN A 16 -3.89 -5.98 -5.11
CA GLN A 16 -4.45 -7.32 -5.20
C GLN A 16 -3.39 -8.40 -5.31
N THR A 17 -2.16 -8.11 -5.77
CA THR A 17 -1.19 -9.17 -6.01
C THR A 17 -0.38 -9.55 -4.76
N PRO A 18 -0.14 -10.86 -4.55
CA PRO A 18 -0.62 -11.99 -5.32
C PRO A 18 -2.05 -12.37 -4.90
N LEU A 19 -2.74 -13.07 -5.81
CA LEU A 19 -4.02 -13.70 -5.52
C LEU A 19 -3.79 -15.06 -4.85
N PHE A 20 -4.56 -15.32 -3.79
CA PHE A 20 -4.55 -16.57 -3.03
C PHE A 20 -5.88 -17.30 -3.21
N SER A 21 -5.87 -18.63 -3.28
CA SER A 21 -7.10 -19.43 -3.19
C SER A 21 -7.75 -19.29 -1.81
N LEU A 22 -9.03 -19.59 -1.70
CA LEU A 22 -9.77 -19.56 -0.44
C LEU A 22 -9.06 -20.32 0.70
N ASP A 23 -8.59 -21.54 0.44
CA ASP A 23 -7.92 -22.36 1.45
C ASP A 23 -6.61 -21.71 1.91
N ARG A 24 -5.82 -21.20 0.95
CA ARG A 24 -4.56 -20.53 1.27
C ARG A 24 -4.79 -19.22 2.01
N ALA A 25 -5.82 -18.45 1.64
CA ALA A 25 -6.21 -17.23 2.32
C ALA A 25 -6.56 -17.50 3.78
N LYS A 26 -7.37 -18.53 4.06
CA LYS A 26 -7.72 -18.95 5.44
C LYS A 26 -6.50 -19.31 6.26
N GLU A 27 -5.58 -20.10 5.70
CA GLU A 27 -4.32 -20.45 6.36
C GLU A 27 -3.50 -19.20 6.70
N LEU A 28 -3.33 -18.29 5.74
CA LEU A 28 -2.56 -17.07 5.92
C LEU A 28 -3.18 -16.15 6.97
N ILE A 29 -4.48 -15.91 6.91
CA ILE A 29 -5.19 -15.08 7.90
C ILE A 29 -5.04 -15.69 9.29
N GLN A 30 -5.24 -17.00 9.44
CA GLN A 30 -5.09 -17.67 10.73
C GLN A 30 -3.66 -17.55 11.26
N PHE A 31 -2.66 -17.70 10.39
CA PHE A 31 -1.25 -17.55 10.75
C PHE A 31 -0.94 -16.10 11.19
N ILE A 32 -1.44 -15.10 10.45
CA ILE A 32 -1.25 -13.69 10.79
C ILE A 32 -1.87 -13.40 12.16
N LEU A 33 -3.11 -13.84 12.40
CA LEU A 33 -3.78 -13.68 13.70
C LEU A 33 -2.98 -14.34 14.84
N GLN A 34 -2.48 -15.56 14.63
CA GLN A 34 -1.63 -16.24 15.61
C GLN A 34 -0.34 -15.47 15.92
N LYS A 35 0.35 -14.94 14.89
CA LYS A 35 1.54 -14.10 15.06
C LYS A 35 1.24 -12.82 15.84
N LEU A 36 0.04 -12.27 15.65
CA LEU A 36 -0.48 -11.13 16.40
C LEU A 36 -1.04 -11.50 17.78
N ARG A 37 -0.83 -12.75 18.23
CA ARG A 37 -1.29 -13.30 19.53
C ARG A 37 -2.82 -13.25 19.68
N ARG A 38 -3.51 -13.58 18.61
CA ARG A 38 -4.96 -13.75 18.55
C ARG A 38 -5.30 -15.19 18.17
N SER A 39 -6.27 -15.75 18.88
CA SER A 39 -6.75 -17.13 18.70
C SER A 39 -8.12 -17.19 18.04
N GLU A 40 -8.61 -16.06 17.51
CA GLU A 40 -9.88 -16.03 16.79
C GLU A 40 -9.82 -16.97 15.58
N ARG A 41 -10.92 -17.71 15.39
CA ARG A 41 -11.11 -18.58 14.24
C ARG A 41 -11.98 -17.85 13.23
N ILE A 42 -11.64 -17.98 11.96
CA ILE A 42 -12.45 -17.44 10.86
C ILE A 42 -13.66 -18.37 10.71
N GLU A 43 -14.86 -17.86 11.03
CA GLU A 43 -16.10 -18.66 11.02
C GLU A 43 -16.57 -18.94 9.59
N SER A 44 -16.53 -17.94 8.72
CA SER A 44 -16.84 -18.08 7.30
C SER A 44 -16.06 -17.05 6.50
N LEU A 45 -15.62 -17.46 5.32
CA LEU A 45 -15.02 -16.59 4.31
C LEU A 45 -15.61 -17.00 2.96
N GLU A 46 -16.19 -16.03 2.26
CA GLU A 46 -16.85 -16.22 0.96
C GLU A 46 -15.97 -15.67 -0.15
N GLY A 47 -15.87 -16.40 -1.27
CA GLY A 47 -15.07 -16.03 -2.42
C GLY A 47 -14.11 -17.13 -2.87
N ASN A 48 -13.63 -17.03 -4.10
CA ASN A 48 -12.71 -18.01 -4.69
C ASN A 48 -11.24 -17.59 -4.52
N PHE A 49 -10.98 -16.29 -4.66
CA PHE A 49 -9.66 -15.71 -4.62
C PHE A 49 -9.64 -14.45 -3.76
N PHE A 50 -8.51 -14.23 -3.09
CA PHE A 50 -8.27 -13.08 -2.22
C PHE A 50 -6.93 -12.46 -2.55
N GLY A 51 -6.90 -11.14 -2.72
CA GLY A 51 -5.66 -10.39 -2.86
C GLY A 51 -5.02 -10.06 -1.52
N ALA A 52 -3.82 -9.47 -1.57
CA ALA A 52 -3.11 -9.03 -0.38
C ALA A 52 -3.94 -8.03 0.46
N ILE A 53 -4.61 -7.08 -0.20
CA ILE A 53 -5.50 -6.12 0.47
C ILE A 53 -6.69 -6.78 1.15
N ASP A 54 -7.25 -7.85 0.58
CA ASP A 54 -8.37 -8.58 1.21
C ASP A 54 -7.91 -9.25 2.50
N LEU A 55 -6.76 -9.93 2.48
CA LEU A 55 -6.17 -10.53 3.69
C LEU A 55 -5.95 -9.47 4.78
N TYR A 56 -5.39 -8.32 4.40
CA TYR A 56 -5.16 -7.20 5.30
C TYR A 56 -6.48 -6.71 5.94
N GLN A 57 -7.51 -6.48 5.12
CA GLN A 57 -8.81 -5.98 5.58
C GLN A 57 -9.50 -6.98 6.49
N ILE A 58 -9.51 -8.27 6.14
CA ILE A 58 -10.11 -9.33 6.94
C ILE A 58 -9.43 -9.43 8.31
N VAL A 59 -8.09 -9.47 8.35
CA VAL A 59 -7.34 -9.49 9.62
C VAL A 59 -7.66 -8.25 10.45
N LYS A 60 -7.65 -7.06 9.82
CA LYS A 60 -7.97 -5.80 10.51
C LYS A 60 -9.37 -5.83 11.12
N LEU A 61 -10.37 -6.31 10.38
CA LEU A 61 -11.75 -6.43 10.86
C LEU A 61 -11.86 -7.38 12.05
N HIS A 62 -11.18 -8.53 12.02
CA HIS A 62 -11.13 -9.44 13.17
C HIS A 62 -10.51 -8.79 14.40
N LEU A 63 -9.38 -8.10 14.24
CA LEU A 63 -8.72 -7.39 15.34
C LEU A 63 -9.61 -6.30 15.93
N LEU A 64 -10.28 -5.51 15.09
CA LEU A 64 -11.19 -4.46 15.53
C LEU A 64 -12.40 -5.04 16.26
N ARG A 65 -12.99 -6.13 15.77
CA ARG A 65 -14.10 -6.83 16.44
C ARG A 65 -13.69 -7.39 17.80
N SER A 66 -12.44 -7.84 17.95
CA SER A 66 -11.89 -8.29 19.23
C SER A 66 -11.60 -7.15 20.21
N SER A 67 -11.39 -5.93 19.69
CA SER A 67 -11.04 -4.78 20.51
C SER A 67 -12.27 -4.26 21.25
N LYS A 68 -12.29 -4.45 22.57
CA LYS A 68 -13.35 -3.88 23.44
C LYS A 68 -13.21 -2.38 23.69
N SER A 69 -12.20 -1.74 23.09
CA SER A 69 -11.90 -0.31 23.26
C SER A 69 -11.83 0.38 21.91
N ALA A 70 -12.48 1.55 21.82
CA ALA A 70 -12.33 2.48 20.71
C ALA A 70 -10.93 3.15 20.69
N LEU A 71 -10.26 3.18 21.85
CA LEU A 71 -8.90 3.69 22.00
C LEU A 71 -7.95 2.51 22.07
N CYS A 72 -7.19 2.30 21.00
CA CYS A 72 -6.10 1.35 20.97
C CYS A 72 -4.78 2.12 20.84
N GLN A 73 -3.85 1.92 21.77
CA GLN A 73 -2.50 2.48 21.68
C GLN A 73 -1.61 1.68 20.71
N LEU A 74 -2.11 0.55 20.18
CA LEU A 74 -1.38 -0.27 19.23
C LEU A 74 -1.71 0.15 17.80
N ASP A 75 -0.67 0.39 17.03
CA ASP A 75 -0.76 0.56 15.59
C ASP A 75 -0.95 -0.80 14.91
N TRP A 76 -2.21 -1.27 14.86
CA TRP A 76 -2.54 -2.56 14.23
C TRP A 76 -2.17 -2.58 12.75
N ASP A 77 -2.31 -1.45 12.07
CA ASP A 77 -2.01 -1.36 10.65
C ASP A 77 -0.52 -1.61 10.39
N ALA A 78 0.37 -1.02 11.19
CA ALA A 78 1.81 -1.31 11.14
C ALA A 78 2.13 -2.77 11.48
N LYS A 79 1.50 -3.33 12.53
CA LYS A 79 1.75 -4.72 12.96
C LYS A 79 1.29 -5.76 11.93
N ILE A 80 0.12 -5.56 11.31
CA ILE A 80 -0.37 -6.45 10.24
C ILE A 80 0.60 -6.41 9.07
N THR A 81 1.00 -5.20 8.66
CA THR A 81 1.95 -4.98 7.55
C THR A 81 3.28 -5.68 7.82
N GLU A 82 3.86 -5.53 9.01
CA GLU A 82 5.10 -6.19 9.40
C GLU A 82 5.00 -7.73 9.29
N VAL A 83 3.91 -8.33 9.79
CA VAL A 83 3.71 -9.79 9.69
C VAL A 83 3.52 -10.23 8.25
N MET A 84 2.78 -9.47 7.43
CA MET A 84 2.61 -9.76 6.00
C MET A 84 3.94 -9.70 5.24
N GLN A 85 4.81 -8.72 5.54
CA GLN A 85 6.16 -8.62 4.98
C GLN A 85 7.03 -9.82 5.35
N GLN A 86 6.98 -10.26 6.61
CA GLN A 86 7.68 -11.47 7.06
C GLN A 86 7.21 -12.73 6.31
N LEU A 87 5.93 -12.77 5.93
CA LEU A 87 5.34 -13.84 5.12
C LEU A 87 5.65 -13.72 3.61
N ARG A 88 6.38 -12.68 3.20
CA ARG A 88 6.60 -12.33 1.79
C ARG A 88 5.29 -12.13 1.01
N ILE A 89 4.21 -11.78 1.72
CA ILE A 89 3.01 -11.25 1.09
C ILE A 89 3.37 -9.80 0.75
N PRO A 90 3.34 -9.40 -0.53
CA PRO A 90 3.74 -8.07 -0.94
C PRO A 90 2.88 -7.03 -0.24
N THR A 91 3.50 -6.36 0.72
CA THR A 91 3.28 -4.94 0.94
C THR A 91 4.57 -4.31 0.42
N PRO A 92 4.55 -3.59 -0.70
CA PRO A 92 5.78 -3.13 -1.33
C PRO A 92 6.60 -2.30 -0.36
N CYS A 93 7.90 -2.58 -0.31
CA CYS A 93 8.83 -1.82 0.49
C CYS A 93 8.89 -0.40 -0.08
N LEU A 94 8.38 0.57 0.68
CA LEU A 94 8.31 1.96 0.25
C LEU A 94 9.48 2.77 0.77
N LEU A 95 9.95 3.66 -0.10
CA LEU A 95 10.68 4.84 0.32
C LEU A 95 9.71 6.03 0.34
N ILE A 96 8.99 6.21 1.44
CA ILE A 96 8.18 7.42 1.68
C ILE A 96 9.15 8.59 1.88
N PHE A 97 8.94 9.69 1.15
CA PHE A 97 9.85 10.85 1.20
C PHE A 97 9.15 12.18 1.46
N ALA A 98 7.83 12.26 1.31
CA ALA A 98 7.06 13.47 1.60
C ALA A 98 5.60 13.15 1.95
N ASP A 99 4.98 14.05 2.70
CA ASP A 99 3.54 14.10 2.87
C ASP A 99 2.84 14.65 1.63
N THR A 100 1.53 14.39 1.53
CA THR A 100 0.68 15.06 0.54
C THR A 100 -0.31 15.96 1.25
N ASN A 101 -0.97 16.85 0.50
CA ASN A 101 -2.12 17.60 0.98
C ASN A 101 -3.38 16.72 1.17
N TRP A 102 -3.35 15.44 0.79
CA TRP A 102 -4.42 14.49 1.07
C TRP A 102 -4.14 13.74 2.36
N ALA A 103 -5.00 13.91 3.36
CA ALA A 103 -4.86 13.26 4.66
C ALA A 103 -4.72 11.73 4.51
N GLY A 104 -3.71 11.16 5.17
CA GLY A 104 -3.42 9.72 5.14
C GLY A 104 -2.64 9.25 3.90
N TRP A 105 -2.30 10.15 2.98
CA TRP A 105 -1.52 9.85 1.78
C TRP A 105 -0.16 10.53 1.79
N PHE A 106 0.83 9.82 1.25
CA PHE A 106 2.23 10.22 1.19
C PHE A 106 2.76 10.02 -0.22
N PHE A 107 3.77 10.80 -0.58
CA PHE A 107 4.58 10.52 -1.76
C PHE A 107 5.63 9.47 -1.41
N GLY A 108 5.74 8.45 -2.25
CA GLY A 108 6.72 7.39 -2.08
C GLY A 108 7.18 6.82 -3.41
N PHE A 109 8.36 6.19 -3.38
CA PHE A 109 8.84 5.40 -4.50
C PHE A 109 8.50 3.92 -4.31
N VAL A 110 7.90 3.33 -5.34
CA VAL A 110 7.58 1.90 -5.43
C VAL A 110 8.46 1.28 -6.50
N LYS A 111 9.04 0.11 -6.22
CA LYS A 111 9.77 -0.66 -7.24
C LYS A 111 8.76 -1.39 -8.14
N ASN A 112 8.74 -1.07 -9.42
CA ASN A 112 7.94 -1.80 -10.41
C ASN A 112 8.51 -3.23 -10.55
N PRO A 113 7.77 -4.30 -10.21
CA PRO A 113 8.24 -5.69 -10.33
C PRO A 113 8.58 -6.12 -11.76
N THR A 114 7.99 -5.48 -12.78
CA THR A 114 8.25 -5.83 -14.19
C THR A 114 9.54 -5.19 -14.70
N THR A 115 9.74 -3.90 -14.41
CA THR A 115 10.87 -3.14 -14.95
C THR A 115 12.04 -3.03 -13.98
N GLY A 116 11.81 -3.27 -12.68
CA GLY A 116 12.77 -3.06 -11.62
C GLY A 116 13.05 -1.60 -11.28
N HIS A 117 12.46 -0.64 -11.99
CA HIS A 117 12.64 0.79 -11.76
C HIS A 117 11.79 1.30 -10.59
N LEU A 118 12.27 2.36 -9.96
CA LEU A 118 11.47 3.10 -8.98
C LEU A 118 10.51 4.03 -9.73
N GLU A 119 9.25 3.97 -9.33
CA GLU A 119 8.17 4.81 -9.85
C GLU A 119 7.63 5.68 -8.72
N LEU A 120 7.25 6.92 -9.03
CA LEU A 120 6.58 7.79 -8.09
C LEU A 120 5.12 7.36 -7.91
N TRP A 121 4.74 7.14 -6.67
CA TRP A 121 3.38 6.76 -6.29
C TRP A 121 2.88 7.64 -5.16
N ARG A 122 1.56 7.82 -5.10
CA ARG A 122 0.87 8.28 -3.91
C ARG A 122 0.37 7.06 -3.15
N VAL A 123 0.81 6.90 -1.92
CA VAL A 123 0.62 5.68 -1.13
C VAL A 123 0.13 6.02 0.26
N ASN A 124 -0.60 5.11 0.88
CA ASN A 124 -0.92 5.25 2.30
C ASN A 124 0.30 4.92 3.17
N ARG A 125 0.25 5.27 4.46
CA ARG A 125 1.36 5.12 5.41
C ARG A 125 2.02 3.73 5.41
N ASN A 126 1.23 2.70 5.15
CA ASN A 126 1.64 1.30 5.29
C ASN A 126 1.77 0.56 3.96
N ALA A 127 1.76 1.28 2.82
CA ALA A 127 1.90 0.69 1.49
C ALA A 127 0.83 -0.33 1.10
N THR A 128 -0.32 -0.34 1.76
CA THR A 128 -1.38 -1.30 1.44
C THR A 128 -2.25 -0.81 0.29
N GLN A 129 -2.24 0.51 0.05
CA GLN A 129 -2.95 1.15 -1.06
C GLN A 129 -2.04 2.17 -1.73
N GLY A 130 -2.19 2.30 -3.04
CA GLY A 130 -1.32 3.13 -3.83
C GLY A 130 -1.86 3.45 -5.21
N PHE A 131 -1.55 4.65 -5.69
CA PHE A 131 -1.86 5.10 -7.04
C PHE A 131 -0.59 5.56 -7.74
N PRO A 132 -0.31 5.08 -8.97
CA PRO A 132 0.83 5.55 -9.73
C PRO A 132 0.63 7.03 -10.08
N MET A 133 1.66 7.85 -9.89
CA MET A 133 1.64 9.27 -10.26
C MET A 133 2.18 9.43 -11.69
N THR A 134 1.60 8.68 -12.65
CA THR A 134 2.09 8.63 -14.04
C THR A 134 2.08 10.02 -14.69
N ASP A 135 1.09 10.84 -14.38
CA ASP A 135 0.99 12.22 -14.88
C ASP A 135 2.15 13.10 -14.40
N TRP A 136 2.82 12.71 -13.31
CA TRP A 136 3.97 13.43 -12.76
C TRP A 136 5.30 13.00 -13.40
N LYS A 137 5.29 11.96 -14.25
CA LYS A 137 6.50 11.50 -14.95
C LYS A 137 7.12 12.60 -15.79
N GLU A 138 6.32 13.41 -16.46
CA GLU A 138 6.85 14.50 -17.29
C GLU A 138 7.64 15.49 -16.43
N TRP A 139 7.12 15.83 -15.24
CA TRP A 139 7.71 16.77 -14.30
C TRP A 139 9.02 16.28 -13.70
N LEU A 140 9.14 14.96 -13.49
CA LEU A 140 10.34 14.29 -12.99
C LEU A 140 11.30 13.84 -14.11
N SER A 141 10.92 14.02 -15.37
CA SER A 141 11.75 13.58 -16.50
C SER A 141 12.89 14.57 -16.76
N GLN A 142 13.98 14.07 -17.33
CA GLN A 142 15.08 14.91 -17.84
C GLN A 142 14.63 15.87 -18.96
N LYS A 143 13.44 15.67 -19.55
CA LYS A 143 12.87 16.57 -20.55
C LYS A 143 12.26 17.83 -19.93
N ASN A 144 11.93 17.79 -18.64
CA ASN A 144 11.46 18.97 -17.95
C ASN A 144 12.62 19.91 -17.66
N SER A 145 12.73 20.98 -18.44
CA SER A 145 13.70 22.05 -18.26
C SER A 145 13.19 23.17 -17.35
N SER A 146 12.03 23.01 -16.73
CA SER A 146 11.49 24.00 -15.80
C SER A 146 12.47 24.19 -14.65
N ARG A 147 12.74 25.45 -14.30
CA ARG A 147 13.58 25.76 -13.14
C ARG A 147 12.81 25.39 -11.87
N TRP A 148 13.47 24.64 -10.98
CA TRP A 148 12.97 24.45 -9.62
C TRP A 148 12.95 25.81 -8.93
N VAL A 149 11.78 26.20 -8.42
CA VAL A 149 11.60 27.43 -7.66
C VAL A 149 11.32 27.06 -6.22
N LEU A 150 12.10 27.63 -5.29
CA LEU A 150 11.80 27.52 -3.87
C LEU A 150 10.79 28.59 -3.50
N LEU A 151 9.59 28.16 -3.10
CA LEU A 151 8.60 29.07 -2.50
C LEU A 151 9.03 29.33 -1.04
N SER A 152 9.73 30.43 -0.81
CA SER A 152 10.17 30.85 0.53
C SER A 152 9.07 31.51 1.35
N VAL A 153 7.98 31.92 0.71
CA VAL A 153 6.82 32.55 1.35
C VAL A 153 5.57 31.84 0.86
N ALA A 154 4.88 31.15 1.77
CA ALA A 154 3.56 30.60 1.49
C ALA A 154 2.57 31.76 1.34
N LYS A 155 2.14 32.02 0.11
CA LYS A 155 0.97 32.88 -0.14
C LYS A 155 -0.25 31.97 -0.22
N GLU A 156 -0.95 31.84 0.89
CA GLU A 156 -2.25 31.19 0.91
C GLU A 156 -3.25 32.13 0.24
N TYR A 157 -3.60 31.83 -1.02
CA TYR A 157 -4.54 32.58 -1.86
C TYR A 157 -4.06 34.00 -2.25
N ASN A 158 -3.96 34.26 -3.55
CA ASN A 158 -3.86 35.64 -4.04
C ASN A 158 -5.26 36.26 -3.94
N GLU A 159 -5.41 37.34 -3.16
CA GLU A 159 -6.43 38.35 -3.42
C GLU A 159 -6.14 39.09 -4.73
#